data_AF-A0A2N6FKV6-F1
#
_entry.id   AF-A0A2N6FKV6-F1
#
_cell.length_a   1.000
_cell.length_b   1.000
_cell.length_c   1.000
_cell.angle_alpha   90.00
_cell.angle_beta   90.00
_cell.angle_gamma   90.00
#
_symmetry.space_group_name_H-M   'P 1'
#
loop_
_entity.id
_entity.type
_entity.pdbx_description
1 polymer ?
#
loop_
_entity_poly.entity_id
_entity_poly.type
_entity_poly.pdbx_seq_one_letter_code
_entity_poly.pdbx_strand_id
1 'polypeptide(L)'
;MHERGKWMERRKYLQVMSRGLPPLLEQGVALVDIRRPEEWRQTGIVDGSLLLTFFDERGGSDPERWLTELAKWVPEERPLVLICRTGHRTVYVCEFLVEVTQRPLIYNVTDGIFGWLAEELPVVAPPSVPE
;
A
#
# COMPACT_ATOMS: atom_id res chain seq x y z
N MET A 1 -38.35 -21.63 -6.32
CA MET A 1 -37.05 -22.02 -6.94
C MET A 1 -35.96 -21.66 -5.94
N HIS A 2 -35.50 -22.65 -5.19
CA HIS A 2 -34.49 -22.49 -4.14
C HIS A 2 -33.09 -22.33 -4.74
N GLU A 3 -32.30 -21.51 -4.04
CA GLU A 3 -30.84 -21.49 -3.91
C GLU A 3 -29.97 -21.75 -5.14
N ARG A 4 -29.31 -20.68 -5.59
CA ARG A 4 -27.94 -20.77 -6.08
C ARG A 4 -27.05 -20.02 -5.10
N GLY A 5 -26.45 -20.77 -4.19
CA GLY A 5 -25.28 -20.32 -3.47
C GLY A 5 -24.24 -19.82 -4.46
N LYS A 6 -23.85 -18.55 -4.31
CA LYS A 6 -22.53 -18.10 -4.70
C LYS A 6 -21.92 -17.51 -3.44
N TRP A 7 -21.28 -18.40 -2.69
CA TRP A 7 -20.23 -18.04 -1.76
C TRP A 7 -19.28 -17.09 -2.51
N MET A 8 -19.41 -15.78 -2.31
CA MET A 8 -18.36 -14.85 -2.71
C MET A 8 -17.33 -14.88 -1.58
N GLU A 9 -16.38 -15.77 -1.78
CA GLU A 9 -15.14 -15.94 -1.05
C GLU A 9 -14.57 -14.58 -0.62
N ARG A 10 -14.46 -14.39 0.69
CA ARG A 10 -14.08 -13.14 1.36
C ARG A 10 -12.78 -12.59 0.76
N ARG A 11 -12.86 -11.60 -0.14
CA ARG A 11 -11.66 -10.86 -0.54
C ARG A 11 -11.24 -10.01 0.66
N LYS A 12 -10.21 -10.45 1.38
CA LYS A 12 -9.55 -9.58 2.38
C LYS A 12 -8.48 -8.74 1.71
N TYR A 13 -7.46 -9.31 1.09
CA TYR A 13 -6.49 -8.64 0.19
C TYR A 13 -5.41 -9.69 -0.12
N LEU A 14 -4.52 -9.44 -1.08
CA LEU A 14 -3.44 -10.37 -1.39
C LEU A 14 -2.15 -9.97 -0.65
N GLN A 15 -1.38 -10.98 -0.26
CA GLN A 15 -0.06 -10.81 0.34
C GLN A 15 1.00 -10.99 -0.75
N VAL A 16 2.01 -10.13 -0.77
CA VAL A 16 3.15 -10.22 -1.68
C VAL A 16 4.43 -9.90 -0.92
N MET A 17 5.50 -10.65 -1.15
CA MET A 17 6.83 -10.27 -0.66
C MET A 17 7.48 -9.27 -1.60
N SER A 18 8.48 -8.53 -1.14
CA SER A 18 9.13 -7.49 -1.93
C SER A 18 9.69 -7.99 -3.26
N ARG A 19 10.22 -9.21 -3.32
CA ARG A 19 10.67 -9.85 -4.57
C ARG A 19 9.57 -10.02 -5.64
N GLY A 20 8.31 -10.03 -5.23
CA GLY A 20 7.14 -10.14 -6.11
C GLY A 20 6.54 -8.79 -6.49
N LEU A 21 7.08 -7.68 -5.98
CA LEU A 21 6.62 -6.34 -6.27
C LEU A 21 6.98 -5.86 -7.69
N PRO A 22 8.18 -6.09 -8.25
CA PRO A 22 8.55 -5.56 -9.56
C PRO A 22 7.58 -5.90 -10.70
N PRO A 23 7.09 -7.16 -10.85
CA PRO A 23 6.10 -7.48 -11.88
C PRO A 23 4.77 -6.71 -11.73
N LEU A 24 4.37 -6.34 -10.51
CA LEU A 24 3.17 -5.53 -10.28
C LEU A 24 3.40 -4.07 -10.73
N LEU A 25 4.59 -3.54 -10.47
CA LEU A 25 4.97 -2.19 -10.90
C LEU A 25 5.04 -2.10 -12.43
N GLU A 26 5.60 -3.11 -13.09
CA GLU A 26 5.63 -3.23 -14.56
C GLU A 26 4.22 -3.27 -15.18
N GLN A 27 3.24 -3.85 -14.48
CA GLN A 27 1.83 -3.86 -14.88
C GLN A 27 1.10 -2.53 -14.59
N GLY A 28 1.78 -1.55 -14.02
CA GLY A 28 1.21 -0.24 -13.68
C GLY A 28 0.25 -0.28 -12.48
N VAL A 29 0.45 -1.23 -11.55
CA VAL A 29 -0.23 -1.22 -10.25
C VAL A 29 0.36 -0.07 -9.41
N ALA A 30 -0.51 0.76 -8.82
CA ALA A 30 -0.06 1.89 -8.02
C ALA A 30 0.58 1.42 -6.70
N LEU A 31 1.81 1.84 -6.43
CA LEU A 31 2.49 1.60 -5.16
C LEU A 31 2.29 2.78 -4.22
N VAL A 32 1.73 2.52 -3.04
CA VAL A 32 1.48 3.53 -2.02
C VAL A 32 2.35 3.24 -0.80
N ASP A 33 3.30 4.13 -0.53
CA ASP A 33 4.17 4.06 0.64
C ASP A 33 3.52 4.81 1.80
N ILE A 34 3.05 4.06 2.79
CA ILE A 34 2.32 4.60 3.96
C ILE A 34 3.23 4.95 5.14
N ARG A 35 4.55 4.87 4.94
CA ARG A 35 5.54 5.26 5.95
C ARG A 35 5.51 6.77 6.16
N ARG A 36 6.31 7.23 7.11
CA ARG A 36 6.44 8.65 7.45
C ARG A 36 7.64 9.28 6.73
N PRO A 37 7.66 10.61 6.55
CA PRO A 37 8.74 11.35 5.89
C PRO A 37 10.15 10.98 6.36
N GLU A 38 10.36 10.82 7.66
CA GLU A 38 11.66 10.47 8.22
C GLU A 38 12.11 9.06 7.85
N GLU A 39 11.18 8.11 7.68
CA GLU A 39 11.51 6.75 7.22
C GLU A 39 11.93 6.77 5.75
N TRP A 40 11.27 7.59 4.91
CA TRP A 40 11.66 7.80 3.52
C TRP A 40 13.05 8.44 3.41
N ARG A 41 13.35 9.44 4.26
CA ARG A 41 14.68 10.06 4.31
C ARG A 41 15.77 9.08 4.75
N GLN A 42 15.45 8.16 5.67
CA GLN A 42 16.41 7.20 6.20
C GLN A 42 16.79 6.09 5.22
N THR A 43 15.84 5.64 4.40
CA THR A 43 15.99 4.40 3.61
C THR A 43 15.79 4.60 2.12
N GLY A 44 15.35 5.78 1.69
CA GLY A 44 14.81 5.99 0.35
C GLY A 44 13.40 5.41 0.19
N ILE A 45 12.94 5.46 -1.05
CA ILE A 45 11.64 4.95 -1.48
C ILE A 45 11.83 4.03 -2.69
N VAL A 46 10.86 3.16 -2.94
CA VAL A 46 10.76 2.48 -4.23
C VAL A 46 10.38 3.52 -5.28
N ASP A 47 11.08 3.54 -6.42
CA ASP A 47 10.82 4.54 -7.45
C ASP A 47 9.37 4.47 -7.94
N GLY A 48 8.78 5.65 -8.20
CA GLY A 48 7.38 5.79 -8.56
C GLY A 48 6.37 5.56 -7.42
N SER A 49 6.80 5.41 -6.17
CA SER A 49 5.88 5.33 -5.01
C SER A 49 5.05 6.61 -4.84
N LEU A 50 3.75 6.46 -4.65
CA LEU A 50 2.89 7.50 -4.06
C LEU A 50 3.18 7.56 -2.56
N LEU A 51 3.79 8.66 -2.13
CA LEU A 51 4.11 8.90 -0.73
C LEU A 51 2.89 9.46 0.01
N LEU A 52 2.24 8.64 0.82
CA LEU A 52 1.01 9.03 1.51
C LEU A 52 0.91 8.37 2.90
N THR A 53 1.46 9.07 3.89
CA THR A 53 1.49 8.62 5.29
C THR A 53 0.08 8.33 5.83
N PHE A 54 -0.11 7.14 6.41
CA PHE A 54 -1.38 6.76 7.06
C PHE A 54 -1.38 7.03 8.57
N PHE A 55 -0.26 6.78 9.24
CA PHE A 55 -0.12 6.93 10.69
C PHE A 55 0.84 8.07 11.03
N ASP A 56 0.43 8.94 11.95
CA ASP A 56 1.28 10.00 12.49
C ASP A 56 2.35 9.46 13.47
N GLU A 57 3.17 10.36 14.02
CA GLU A 57 4.24 10.01 14.96
C GLU A 57 3.75 9.34 16.25
N ARG A 58 2.50 9.63 16.65
CA ARG A 58 1.85 9.14 17.87
C ARG A 58 0.99 7.90 17.60
N GLY A 59 0.95 7.41 16.35
CA GLY A 59 0.13 6.29 15.92
C GLY A 59 -1.33 6.67 15.65
N GLY A 60 -1.67 7.95 15.63
CA GLY A 60 -2.98 8.44 15.18
C GLY A 60 -3.14 8.30 13.66
N SER A 61 -4.38 8.26 13.19
CA SER A 61 -4.72 8.25 11.76
C SER A 61 -6.06 8.93 11.52
N ASP A 62 -6.25 9.46 10.31
CA ASP A 62 -7.52 9.97 9.80
C ASP A 62 -7.85 9.21 8.50
N PRO A 63 -8.50 8.04 8.60
CA PRO A 63 -8.71 7.15 7.46
C PRO A 63 -9.57 7.78 6.34
N GLU A 64 -10.56 8.59 6.69
CA GLU A 64 -11.45 9.24 5.71
C GLU A 64 -10.72 10.32 4.91
N ARG A 65 -9.93 11.16 5.59
CA ARG A 65 -9.07 12.14 4.92
C ARG A 65 -8.03 11.44 4.07
N TRP A 66 -7.38 10.40 4.59
CA TRP A 66 -6.38 9.64 3.84
C TRP A 66 -6.96 9.01 2.58
N LEU A 67 -8.16 8.42 2.66
CA LEU A 67 -8.86 7.85 1.51
C LEU A 67 -9.19 8.91 0.45
N THR A 68 -9.63 10.09 0.91
CA THR A 68 -9.90 11.23 0.02
C THR A 68 -8.65 11.69 -0.70
N GLU A 69 -7.49 11.75 -0.02
CA GLU A 69 -6.22 12.07 -0.65
C GLU A 69 -5.77 10.98 -1.62
N LEU A 70 -5.90 9.70 -1.25
CA LEU A 70 -5.59 8.58 -2.13
C LEU A 70 -6.37 8.64 -3.44
N ALA A 71 -7.67 8.95 -3.39
CA ALA A 71 -8.55 8.99 -4.55
C ALA A 71 -8.14 10.05 -5.60
N LYS A 72 -7.38 11.08 -5.22
CA LYS A 72 -6.85 12.09 -6.15
C LYS A 72 -5.78 11.52 -7.09
N TRP A 73 -5.10 10.46 -6.66
CA TRP A 73 -3.96 9.88 -7.38
C TRP A 73 -4.27 8.48 -7.91
N VAL A 74 -5.04 7.69 -7.17
CA VAL A 74 -5.36 6.29 -7.49
C VAL A 74 -6.88 6.12 -7.52
N PRO A 75 -7.50 6.13 -8.72
CA PRO A 75 -8.92 5.85 -8.88
C PRO A 75 -9.33 4.52 -8.22
N GLU A 76 -10.57 4.41 -7.77
CA GLU A 76 -11.06 3.23 -7.05
C GLU A 76 -11.08 1.98 -7.93
N GLU A 77 -11.22 2.14 -9.24
CA GLU A 77 -11.28 1.06 -10.22
C GLU A 77 -9.90 0.44 -10.52
N ARG A 78 -8.83 0.97 -9.91
CA ARG A 78 -7.45 0.53 -10.12
C ARG A 78 -6.95 -0.33 -8.96
N PRO A 79 -6.16 -1.38 -9.24
CA PRO A 79 -5.45 -2.11 -8.20
C PRO A 79 -4.39 -1.23 -7.56
N LEU A 80 -4.09 -1.50 -6.29
CA LEU A 80 -2.98 -0.85 -5.58
C LEU A 80 -2.21 -1.83 -4.70
N VAL A 81 -0.98 -1.48 -4.40
CA VAL A 81 -0.10 -2.18 -3.48
C VAL A 81 0.38 -1.23 -2.39
N LEU A 82 0.31 -1.66 -1.14
CA LEU A 82 0.70 -0.88 0.02
C LEU A 82 2.01 -1.39 0.57
N ILE A 83 2.94 -0.48 0.85
CA ILE A 83 4.21 -0.78 1.50
C ILE A 83 4.37 0.04 2.78
N CYS A 84 4.87 -0.60 3.84
CA CYS A 84 5.37 0.10 5.03
C CYS A 84 6.77 -0.40 5.38
N ARG A 85 7.21 -0.23 6.64
CA ARG A 85 8.53 -0.68 7.08
C ARG A 85 8.70 -2.21 7.04
N THR A 86 7.71 -2.96 7.52
CA THR A 86 7.75 -4.43 7.70
C THR A 86 6.42 -5.13 7.38
N GLY A 87 5.52 -4.50 6.63
CA GLY A 87 4.20 -5.07 6.28
C GLY A 87 3.11 -5.06 7.38
N HIS A 88 3.41 -4.66 8.62
CA HIS A 88 2.42 -4.68 9.72
C HIS A 88 1.39 -3.56 9.65
N ARG A 89 1.82 -2.31 9.40
CA ARG A 89 0.91 -1.15 9.34
C ARG A 89 -0.08 -1.25 8.17
N THR A 90 0.39 -1.82 7.07
CA THR A 90 -0.37 -1.98 5.82
C THR A 90 -1.53 -2.96 5.96
N VAL A 91 -1.47 -3.93 6.88
CA VAL A 91 -2.60 -4.82 7.19
C VAL A 91 -3.85 -4.02 7.56
N TYR A 92 -3.73 -3.07 8.48
CA TYR A 92 -4.85 -2.22 8.91
C TYR A 92 -5.44 -1.41 7.76
N VAL A 93 -4.58 -0.85 6.91
CA VAL A 93 -5.00 -0.03 5.76
C VAL A 93 -5.67 -0.91 4.70
N CYS A 94 -5.19 -2.13 4.47
CA CYS A 94 -5.83 -3.06 3.54
C CYS A 94 -7.23 -3.49 4.03
N GLU A 95 -7.38 -3.79 5.32
CA GLU A 95 -8.68 -4.14 5.91
C GLU A 95 -9.66 -2.97 5.80
N PHE A 96 -9.22 -1.77 6.17
CA PHE A 96 -10.01 -0.55 5.99
C PHE A 96 -10.46 -0.37 4.54
N LEU A 97 -9.54 -0.45 3.57
CA LEU A 97 -9.87 -0.27 2.16
C LEU A 97 -10.85 -1.33 1.65
N VAL A 98 -10.78 -2.57 2.11
CA VAL A 98 -11.74 -3.60 1.73
C VAL A 98 -13.12 -3.38 2.34
N GLU A 99 -13.20 -2.78 3.52
CA GLU A 99 -14.47 -2.45 4.15
C GLU A 99 -15.18 -1.28 3.47
N VAL A 100 -14.43 -0.27 3.02
CA VAL A 100 -14.99 1.02 2.58
C VAL A 100 -14.95 1.25 1.07
N THR A 101 -14.32 0.38 0.29
CA THR A 101 -14.20 0.52 -1.17
C THR A 101 -14.62 -0.74 -1.92
N GLN A 102 -14.84 -0.61 -3.21
CA GLN A 102 -15.04 -1.70 -4.16
C GLN A 102 -13.80 -1.94 -5.03
N ARG A 103 -12.60 -1.58 -4.53
CA ARG A 103 -11.35 -1.74 -5.26
C ARG A 103 -11.16 -3.19 -5.72
N PRO A 104 -10.78 -3.42 -6.99
CA PRO A 104 -10.75 -4.77 -7.56
C PRO A 104 -9.69 -5.66 -6.88
N LEU A 105 -8.56 -5.06 -6.47
CA LEU A 105 -7.45 -5.76 -5.86
C LEU A 105 -6.57 -4.83 -5.02
N ILE A 106 -6.21 -5.30 -3.82
CA ILE A 106 -5.31 -4.62 -2.89
C ILE A 106 -4.21 -5.63 -2.53
N TYR A 107 -2.95 -5.19 -2.55
CA TYR A 107 -1.81 -5.98 -2.13
C TYR A 107 -1.15 -5.38 -0.89
N ASN A 108 -0.75 -6.24 0.04
CA ASN A 108 0.11 -5.90 1.16
C ASN A 108 1.53 -6.43 0.91
N VAL A 109 2.53 -5.56 0.93
CA VAL A 109 3.94 -5.96 0.91
C VAL A 109 4.35 -6.45 2.30
N THR A 110 4.42 -7.76 2.49
CA THR A 110 4.50 -8.42 3.81
C THR A 110 5.79 -8.18 4.58
N ASP A 111 6.87 -7.94 3.86
CA ASP A 111 8.22 -7.71 4.40
C ASP A 111 8.61 -6.23 4.35
N GLY A 112 7.74 -5.38 3.79
CA GLY A 112 7.92 -3.94 3.69
C GLY A 112 9.22 -3.52 2.97
N ILE A 113 9.61 -2.27 3.16
CA ILE A 113 10.85 -1.73 2.59
C ILE A 113 12.10 -2.47 3.09
N PHE A 114 12.05 -3.09 4.28
CA PHE A 114 13.18 -3.86 4.78
C PHE A 114 13.39 -5.15 4.00
N GLY A 115 12.32 -5.82 3.57
CA GLY A 115 12.41 -6.93 2.62
C GLY A 115 12.98 -6.49 1.27
N TRP A 116 12.48 -5.36 0.74
CA TRP A 116 12.99 -4.78 -0.50
C TRP A 116 14.50 -4.51 -0.45
N LEU A 117 14.98 -3.92 0.64
CA LEU A 117 16.41 -3.66 0.85
C LEU A 117 17.22 -4.94 1.07
N ALA A 118 16.66 -5.93 1.75
CA ALA A 118 17.33 -7.22 1.96
C ALA A 118 17.50 -8.01 0.66
N GLU A 119 16.63 -7.79 -0.32
CA GLU A 119 16.74 -8.30 -1.69
C GLU A 119 17.66 -7.44 -2.58
N GLU A 120 18.36 -6.45 -1.99
CA GLU A 120 19.27 -5.51 -2.67
C GLU A 120 18.61 -4.75 -3.85
N LEU A 121 17.29 -4.55 -3.79
CA LEU A 121 16.53 -3.84 -4.81
C LEU A 121 16.74 -2.32 -4.70
N PRO A 122 16.73 -1.59 -5.83
CA PRO A 122 17.10 -0.18 -5.85
C PRO A 122 16.08 0.70 -5.13
N VAL A 123 16.58 1.77 -4.50
CA VAL A 123 15.78 2.84 -3.93
C VAL A 123 16.24 4.18 -4.49
N VAL A 124 15.34 5.15 -4.51
CA VAL A 124 15.65 6.54 -4.85
C VAL A 124 15.47 7.44 -3.63
N ALA A 125 16.14 8.58 -3.61
CA ALA A 125 15.85 9.60 -2.61
C ALA A 125 14.40 10.07 -2.78
N PRO A 126 13.64 10.28 -1.69
CA PRO A 126 12.30 10.83 -1.83
C PRO A 126 12.38 12.22 -2.48
N PRO A 127 11.41 12.60 -3.33
CA PRO A 127 11.28 13.98 -3.79
C PRO A 127 11.19 14.89 -2.56
N SER A 128 11.61 16.15 -2.66
CA SER A 128 11.67 17.11 -1.55
C SER A 128 10.39 17.05 -0.70
N VAL A 129 10.44 16.26 0.38
CA VAL A 129 9.29 16.03 1.24
C VAL A 129 9.17 17.30 2.08
N PRO A 130 8.01 17.98 2.08
CA PRO A 130 7.82 19.13 2.97
C PRO A 130 8.13 18.72 4.42
N GLU A 131 8.77 19.63 5.17
CA GLU A 131 9.00 19.45 6.61
C GLU A 131 7.72 19.12 7.37
#